data_AF-A0A6N2U719-F1
#
_entry.id   AF-A0A6N2U719-F1
#
_cell.length_a   1.000
_cell.length_b   1.000
_cell.length_c   1.000
_cell.angle_alpha   90.00
_cell.angle_beta   90.00
_cell.angle_gamma   90.00
#
_symmetry.space_group_name_H-M   'P 1'
#
loop_
_entity.id
_entity.type
_entity.pdbx_description
1 polymer ?
#
loop_
_entity_poly.entity_id
_entity_poly.type
_entity_poly.pdbx_seq_one_letter_code
_entity_poly.pdbx_strand_id
1 'polypeptide(L)'
;MTEEREAIHRRAIERERENRWNAKGRACVTHPKYGSVVVPHSSNLAALMNAAEYWGCDWSEITDASVMVAKPGDGPAVKPKEFCNLVASDLR
;
A
#
# COMPACT_ATOMS: atom_id res chain seq x y z
N MET A 1 -28.18 -10.41 -1.04
CA MET A 1 -27.34 -9.19 -1.00
C MET A 1 -27.66 -8.43 -2.28
N THR A 2 -27.94 -7.13 -2.22
CA THR A 2 -28.34 -6.36 -3.41
C THR A 2 -27.10 -5.91 -4.19
N GLU A 3 -27.18 -5.87 -5.52
CA GLU A 3 -26.08 -5.43 -6.41
C GLU A 3 -25.55 -4.03 -6.03
N GLU A 4 -26.45 -3.15 -5.58
CA GLU A 4 -26.10 -1.80 -5.09
C GLU A 4 -25.19 -1.85 -3.86
N ARG A 5 -25.48 -2.75 -2.90
CA ARG A 5 -24.65 -2.90 -1.69
C ARG A 5 -23.25 -3.41 -2.04
N GLU A 6 -23.16 -4.32 -3.00
CA GLU A 6 -21.87 -4.82 -3.50
C GLU A 6 -21.08 -3.72 -4.23
N ALA A 7 -21.74 -2.89 -5.04
CA ALA A 7 -21.11 -1.76 -5.71
C ALA A 7 -20.57 -0.72 -4.71
N ILE A 8 -21.36 -0.38 -3.67
CA ILE A 8 -20.92 0.52 -2.60
C ILE A 8 -19.71 -0.07 -1.86
N HIS A 9 -19.74 -1.36 -1.56
CA HIS A 9 -18.64 -2.03 -0.88
C HIS A 9 -17.34 -2.03 -1.71
N ARG A 10 -17.42 -2.32 -3.02
CA ARG A 10 -16.24 -2.24 -3.91
C ARG A 10 -15.63 -0.85 -3.96
N ARG A 11 -16.46 0.20 -4.11
CA ARG A 11 -16.00 1.60 -4.11
C ARG A 11 -15.32 1.99 -2.80
N ALA A 12 -15.83 1.50 -1.67
CA ALA A 12 -15.20 1.73 -0.37
C ALA A 12 -13.82 1.07 -0.29
N ILE A 13 -13.68 -0.16 -0.77
CA ILE A 13 -12.38 -0.87 -0.82
C ILE A 13 -11.38 -0.14 -1.72
N GLU A 14 -11.80 0.29 -2.92
CA GLU A 14 -10.95 1.04 -3.85
C GLU A 14 -10.45 2.35 -3.24
N ARG A 15 -11.34 3.11 -2.59
CA ARG A 15 -10.99 4.35 -1.90
C ARG A 15 -10.04 4.12 -0.73
N GLU A 16 -10.27 3.09 0.10
CA GLU A 16 -9.35 2.76 1.20
C GLU A 16 -7.97 2.37 0.67
N ARG A 17 -7.92 1.57 -0.40
CA ARG A 17 -6.66 1.23 -1.07
C ARG A 17 -5.94 2.49 -1.57
N GLU A 18 -6.64 3.40 -2.23
CA GLU A 18 -6.07 4.67 -2.69
C GLU A 18 -5.56 5.54 -1.53
N ASN A 19 -6.34 5.67 -0.45
CA ASN A 19 -5.94 6.40 0.75
C ASN A 19 -4.64 5.84 1.36
N ARG A 20 -4.50 4.51 1.46
CA ARG A 20 -3.28 3.86 1.98
C ARG A 20 -2.06 4.18 1.11
N TRP A 21 -2.21 4.13 -0.21
CA TRP A 21 -1.10 4.39 -1.14
C TRP A 21 -0.74 5.88 -1.27
N ASN A 22 -1.64 6.79 -0.89
CA ASN A 22 -1.41 8.24 -0.86
C ASN A 22 -0.98 8.78 0.52
N ALA A 23 -0.82 7.91 1.52
CA ALA A 23 -0.33 8.32 2.85
C ALA A 23 1.03 9.04 2.76
N LYS A 24 1.26 10.03 3.64
CA LYS A 24 2.52 10.82 3.65
C LYS A 24 3.67 10.13 4.37
N GLY A 25 3.38 9.31 5.39
CA GLY A 25 4.40 8.58 6.14
C GLY A 25 5.12 7.55 5.26
N ARG A 26 6.36 7.20 5.61
CA ARG A 26 7.14 6.14 4.96
C ARG A 26 7.64 5.12 5.97
N ALA A 27 7.40 3.85 5.69
CA ALA A 27 7.85 2.73 6.50
C ALA A 27 8.68 1.77 5.66
N CYS A 28 9.77 1.28 6.24
CA CYS A 28 10.53 0.17 5.70
C CYS A 28 9.94 -1.12 6.28
N VAL A 29 9.40 -1.97 5.39
CA VAL A 29 8.88 -3.30 5.72
C VAL A 29 9.92 -4.33 5.30
N THR A 30 10.36 -5.17 6.24
CA THR A 30 11.36 -6.20 5.98
C THR A 30 10.82 -7.58 6.31
N HIS A 31 10.84 -8.48 5.33
CA HIS A 31 10.38 -9.86 5.46
C HIS A 31 11.47 -10.83 4.96
N PRO A 32 11.78 -11.93 5.67
CA PRO A 32 12.88 -12.83 5.31
C PRO A 32 12.82 -13.38 3.88
N LYS A 33 11.61 -13.65 3.35
CA LYS A 33 11.40 -14.19 2.00
C LYS A 33 11.51 -13.14 0.89
N TYR A 34 11.10 -11.90 1.16
CA TYR A 34 10.89 -10.87 0.13
C TYR A 34 11.90 -9.72 0.19
N GLY A 35 12.70 -9.63 1.26
CA GLY A 35 13.63 -8.54 1.50
C GLY A 35 12.95 -7.31 2.13
N SER A 36 13.52 -6.13 1.86
CA SER A 36 13.05 -4.85 2.40
C SER A 36 12.41 -3.98 1.31
N VAL A 37 11.31 -3.30 1.66
CA VAL A 37 10.64 -2.34 0.78
C VAL A 37 10.18 -1.12 1.57
N VAL A 38 10.38 0.08 1.01
CA VAL A 38 9.84 1.32 1.59
C VAL A 38 8.48 1.61 0.96
N VAL A 39 7.43 1.68 1.78
CA VAL A 39 6.05 1.92 1.34
C VAL A 39 5.42 3.14 2.04
N PRO A 40 4.38 3.76 1.46
CA PRO A 40 3.51 4.67 2.19
C PRO A 40 2.89 3.98 3.41
N HIS A 41 2.77 4.70 4.53
CA HIS A 41 2.03 4.20 5.69
C HIS A 41 1.35 5.31 6.50
N SER A 42 0.21 4.96 7.08
CA SER A 42 -0.47 5.68 8.16
C SER A 42 -0.58 4.84 9.44
N SER A 43 -0.34 3.52 9.33
CA SER A 43 -0.29 2.55 10.42
C SER A 43 0.58 1.35 10.02
N ASN A 44 0.98 0.51 10.96
CA ASN A 44 1.77 -0.69 10.65
C ASN A 44 1.00 -1.68 9.76
N LEU A 45 -0.31 -1.85 9.99
CA LEU A 45 -1.15 -2.69 9.15
C LEU A 45 -1.22 -2.16 7.71
N ALA A 46 -1.37 -0.85 7.53
CA ALA A 46 -1.36 -0.25 6.19
C ALA A 46 -0.04 -0.49 5.45
N ALA A 47 1.09 -0.45 6.17
CA ALA A 47 2.41 -0.75 5.62
C ALA A 47 2.50 -2.22 5.16
N LEU A 48 2.05 -3.18 5.99
CA LEU A 48 2.00 -4.60 5.64
C LEU A 48 1.13 -4.84 4.40
N MET A 49 -0.08 -4.28 4.36
CA MET A 49 -0.96 -4.43 3.20
C MET A 49 -0.34 -3.85 1.92
N ASN A 50 0.34 -2.69 1.99
CA ASN A 50 1.06 -2.12 0.84
C ASN A 50 2.24 -2.99 0.41
N ALA A 51 3.02 -3.53 1.36
CA ALA A 51 4.14 -4.40 1.07
C ALA A 51 3.70 -5.73 0.44
N ALA A 52 2.64 -6.34 0.98
CA ALA A 52 2.03 -7.56 0.44
C ALA A 52 1.53 -7.35 -0.99
N GLU A 53 0.84 -6.24 -1.23
CA GLU A 53 0.37 -5.87 -2.56
C GLU A 53 1.52 -5.64 -3.55
N TYR A 54 2.63 -5.02 -3.10
CA TYR A 54 3.84 -4.86 -3.92
C TYR A 54 4.52 -6.20 -4.23
N TRP A 55 4.58 -7.11 -3.26
CA TRP A 55 5.16 -8.45 -3.44
C TRP A 55 4.22 -9.44 -4.13
N GLY A 56 2.94 -9.10 -4.31
CA GLY A 56 1.94 -9.96 -4.92
C GLY A 56 1.53 -11.15 -4.05
N CYS A 57 1.48 -10.98 -2.72
CA CYS A 57 1.02 -12.00 -1.77
C CYS A 57 -0.16 -11.49 -0.90
N ASP A 58 -0.82 -12.39 -0.16
CA ASP A 58 -1.77 -11.96 0.85
C ASP A 58 -1.05 -11.33 2.05
N TRP A 59 -1.64 -10.30 2.66
CA TRP A 59 -1.01 -9.62 3.78
C TRP A 59 -0.89 -10.50 5.03
N SER A 60 -1.77 -11.48 5.19
CA SER A 60 -1.74 -12.44 6.30
C SER A 60 -0.51 -13.35 6.24
N GLU A 61 0.08 -13.53 5.05
CA GLU A 61 1.31 -14.32 4.84
C GLU A 61 2.58 -13.64 5.34
N ILE A 62 2.54 -12.33 5.63
CA ILE A 62 3.71 -11.54 6.04
C ILE A 62 3.51 -10.84 7.39
N THR A 63 2.66 -11.40 8.25
CA THR A 63 2.32 -10.82 9.56
C THR A 63 3.51 -10.74 10.53
N ASP A 64 4.57 -11.52 10.27
CA ASP A 64 5.84 -11.53 10.98
C ASP A 64 6.87 -10.52 10.42
N ALA A 65 6.55 -9.79 9.36
CA ALA A 65 7.44 -8.78 8.80
C ALA A 65 7.68 -7.62 9.79
N SER A 66 8.93 -7.16 9.86
CA SER A 66 9.29 -5.99 10.65
C SER A 66 8.83 -4.72 9.94
N VAL A 67 8.17 -3.81 10.67
CA VAL A 67 7.75 -2.51 10.16
C VAL A 67 8.39 -1.41 10.99
N MET A 68 9.29 -0.64 10.36
CA MET A 68 9.99 0.47 10.99
C MET A 68 9.75 1.75 10.21
N VAL A 69 9.77 2.90 10.88
CA VAL A 69 9.76 4.21 10.21
C VAL A 69 10.96 4.29 9.28
N ALA A 70 10.73 4.63 8.02
CA ALA A 70 11.78 4.72 7.01
C ALA A 70 12.73 5.87 7.35
N LYS A 71 14.02 5.62 7.23
CA LYS A 71 15.10 6.56 7.51
C LYS A 71 15.69 7.11 6.21
N PRO A 72 16.37 8.27 6.27
CA PRO A 72 17.22 8.72 5.18
C PRO A 72 18.23 7.62 4.82
N GLY A 73 18.16 7.10 3.59
CA GLY A 73 19.01 6.01 3.10
C GLY A 73 18.32 4.67 2.86
N ASP A 74 17.09 4.47 3.36
CA ASP A 74 16.33 3.21 3.15
C ASP A 74 15.83 3.03 1.69
N GLY A 75 16.09 4.01 0.83
CA GLY A 75 15.66 4.02 -0.58
C GLY A 75 14.35 4.77 -0.81
N PRO A 76 13.95 4.91 -2.09
CA PRO A 76 12.72 5.61 -2.45
C PRO A 76 11.49 4.76 -2.07
N ALA A 77 10.40 5.45 -1.76
CA ALA A 77 9.12 4.78 -1.56
C ALA A 77 8.61 4.19 -2.87
N VAL A 78 8.25 2.92 -2.87
CA VAL A 78 7.59 2.30 -4.01
C VAL A 78 6.13 2.77 -4.09
N LYS A 79 5.67 3.04 -5.30
CA LYS A 79 4.26 3.32 -5.60
C LYS A 79 3.90 2.57 -6.88
N PRO A 80 2.86 1.71 -6.89
CA PRO A 80 2.43 1.02 -8.09
C PRO A 80 2.09 2.00 -9.22
N LYS A 81 2.36 1.61 -10.48
CA LYS A 81 2.22 2.48 -11.65
C LYS A 81 0.80 3.01 -11.81
N GLU A 82 -0.20 2.22 -11.42
CA GLU A 82 -1.62 2.56 -11.45
C GLU A 82 -1.92 3.81 -10.64
N PHE A 83 -1.15 4.07 -9.57
CA PHE A 83 -1.28 5.27 -8.75
C PHE A 83 -0.35 6.42 -9.15
N CYS A 84 0.58 6.18 -10.08
CA CYS A 84 1.45 7.22 -10.64
C CYS A 84 0.77 7.96 -11.80
N ASN A 85 -0.20 7.33 -12.47
CA ASN A 85 -0.86 7.87 -13.67
C ASN A 85 -2.05 8.81 -13.39
N LEU A 86 -2.50 8.97 -12.14
CA LEU A 86 -3.59 9.90 -11.81
C LEU A 86 -3.22 11.38 -11.99
N VAL A 87 -1.93 11.73 -12.06
CA VAL A 87 -1.50 13.14 -12.26
C VAL A 87 -1.64 13.60 -13.72
N ALA A 88 -1.74 12.68 -14.69
CA ALA A 88 -1.80 13.02 -16.12
C ALA A 88 -3.23 13.16 -16.67
N SER A 89 -4.23 12.63 -15.96
CA SER A 89 -5.63 12.60 -16.43
C SER A 89 -6.43 13.86 -16.05
N ASP A 90 -6.00 14.58 -15.02
CA ASP A 90 -6.69 15.79 -14.51
C ASP A 90 -6.21 17.09 -15.17
N LEU A 91 -5.45 17.00 -16.28
CA LEU A 91 -4.95 18.13 -17.06
C LEU A 91 -5.50 18.18 -18.51
N ARG A 92 -6.66 17.57 -18.78
CA ARG A 92 -7.37 17.73 -20.06
C ARG A 92 -8.78 18.24 -19.88
#